data_AF-A0A099WKN0-F1
#
_entry.id   AF-A0A099WKN0-F1
#
_cell.length_a   1.000
_cell.length_b   1.000
_cell.length_c   1.000
_cell.angle_alpha   90.00
_cell.angle_beta   90.00
_cell.angle_gamma   90.00
#
_symmetry.space_group_name_H-M   'P 1'
#
loop_
_entity.id
_entity.type
_entity.pdbx_description
1 polymer ?
#
loop_
_entity_poly.entity_id
_entity_poly.type
_entity_poly.pdbx_seq_one_letter_code
_entity_poly.pdbx_strand_id
1 'polypeptide(L)' 'MKYRVIVDFTDLEDKNHIYRIGDAYPRSGKRKKERIEALLSADNKRSEPLIMALADKEVKSDGQ' A
#
# COMPACT_ATOMS: atom_id res chain seq x y z
N MET A 1 3.34 -5.78 7.98
CA MET A 1 2.48 -4.95 7.11
C MET A 1 2.17 -5.75 5.85
N LYS A 2 0.93 -5.71 5.33
CA LYS A 2 0.51 -6.57 4.20
C LYS A 2 0.77 -5.94 2.83
N TYR A 3 0.90 -4.62 2.77
CA TYR A 3 1.07 -3.90 1.51
C TYR A 3 2.19 -2.88 1.61
N ARG A 4 2.82 -2.62 0.46
CA ARG A 4 3.84 -1.60 0.30
C ARG A 4 3.49 -0.68 -0.85
N VAL A 5 3.73 0.61 -0.66
CA VAL A 5 3.51 1.64 -1.65
C VAL A 5 4.59 1.52 -2.72
N ILE A 6 4.17 1.49 -3.98
CA ILE A 6 5.08 1.37 -5.14
C ILE A 6 5.09 2.64 -6.01
N VAL A 7 4.15 3.56 -5.76
CA VAL A 7 4.04 4.85 -6.44
C VAL A 7 3.59 5.91 -5.43
N ASP A 8 4.18 7.10 -5.44
CA ASP A 8 3.76 8.21 -4.58
C ASP A 8 2.29 8.60 -4.85
N PHE A 9 1.48 8.70 -3.80
CA PHE A 9 0.08 9.13 -3.91
C PHE A 9 -0.43 9.83 -2.65
N THR A 10 -1.44 10.68 -2.85
CA THR A 10 -2.20 11.31 -1.77
C THR A 10 -3.49 10.54 -1.54
N ASP A 11 -3.68 9.99 -0.34
CA ASP A 11 -4.93 9.32 0.02
C ASP A 11 -5.94 10.32 0.57
N LEU A 12 -6.90 10.69 -0.28
CA LEU A 12 -8.00 11.60 0.08
C LEU A 12 -8.91 11.01 1.18
N GLU A 13 -8.93 9.68 1.33
CA GLU A 13 -9.66 9.01 2.42
C GLU A 13 -8.80 8.87 3.70
N ASP A 14 -7.55 9.34 3.71
CA ASP A 14 -6.64 9.37 4.86
C ASP A 14 -6.27 10.81 5.26
N LYS A 15 -7.25 11.72 5.30
CA LYS A 15 -7.00 13.13 5.65
C LYS A 15 -5.92 13.77 4.75
N ASN A 16 -5.91 13.42 3.46
CA ASN A 16 -4.90 13.86 2.49
C ASN A 16 -3.47 13.47 2.87
N HIS A 17 -3.28 12.33 3.53
CA HIS A 17 -1.95 11.82 3.82
C HIS A 17 -1.20 11.48 2.53
N ILE A 18 0.08 11.82 2.50
CA ILE A 18 0.97 11.57 1.37
C ILE A 18 1.75 10.28 1.69
N TYR A 19 1.52 9.25 0.89
CA TYR A 19 2.29 8.03 0.90
C TYR A 19 3.43 8.13 -0.11
N ARG A 20 4.64 7.74 0.30
CA ARG A 20 5.84 7.67 -0.52
C ARG A 20 6.16 6.23 -0.89
N ILE A 21 6.84 6.04 -2.01
CA ILE A 21 7.36 4.73 -2.41
C ILE A 21 8.12 4.08 -1.25
N GLY A 22 7.78 2.82 -0.97
CA GLY A 22 8.38 2.05 0.10
C GLY A 22 7.63 2.13 1.43
N ASP A 23 6.70 3.07 1.59
CA ASP A 23 5.86 3.16 2.78
C ASP A 23 4.99 1.92 2.95
N ALA A 24 4.69 1.63 4.20
CA ALA A 24 3.75 0.60 4.54
C ALA A 24 2.31 1.11 4.47
N TYR A 25 1.42 0.28 3.92
CA TYR A 25 0.01 0.60 3.82
C TYR A 25 -0.88 -0.48 4.44
N PRO A 26 -1.94 -0.11 5.19
CA PRO A 26 -2.23 1.24 5.69
C PRO A 26 -1.28 1.64 6.83
N ARG A 27 -1.03 2.96 7.02
CA ARG A 27 -0.19 3.46 8.12
C ARG A 27 -0.78 3.21 9.51
N SER A 28 -2.10 3.08 9.62
CA SER A 28 -2.81 2.81 10.86
C SER A 28 -4.19 2.21 10.61
N GLY A 29 -4.62 1.30 11.49
CA GLY A 29 -5.95 0.71 11.46
C GLY A 29 -6.19 -0.21 10.26
N LYS A 30 -7.46 -0.52 10.00
CA LYS A 30 -7.90 -1.29 8.84
C LYS A 30 -8.51 -0.36 7.79
N ARG A 31 -8.25 -0.64 6.52
CA ARG A 31 -8.91 0.02 5.39
C ARG A 31 -10.04 -0.84 4.85
N LYS A 32 -10.99 -0.20 4.17
CA LYS A 32 -12.05 -0.87 3.41
C LYS A 32 -11.43 -1.78 2.35
N LYS A 33 -12.05 -2.93 2.09
CA LYS A 33 -11.55 -3.90 1.11
C LYS A 33 -11.55 -3.28 -0.29
N GLU A 34 -12.60 -2.56 -0.66
CA GLU A 34 -12.69 -1.91 -1.97
C GLU A 34 -11.56 -0.91 -2.18
N ARG A 35 -11.18 -0.17 -1.12
CA ARG A 35 -10.06 0.78 -1.18
C ARG A 35 -8.74 0.05 -1.45
N ILE A 36 -8.51 -1.09 -0.82
CA ILE A 36 -7.30 -1.88 -1.03
C ILE A 36 -7.27 -2.42 -2.47
N GLU A 37 -8.38 -2.94 -2.96
CA GLU A 37 -8.50 -3.48 -4.33
C GLU A 37 -8.29 -2.39 -5.40
N ALA A 38 -8.84 -1.19 -5.21
CA ALA A 38 -8.61 -0.05 -6.09
C ALA A 38 -7.13 0.38 -6.12
N LEU A 39 -6.43 0.33 -4.98
CA LEU A 39 -5.00 0.69 -4.90
C LEU A 39 -4.08 -0.43 -5.42
N LEU A 40 -4.50 -1.69 -5.36
CA LEU A 40 -3.77 -2.84 -5.91
C LEU A 40 -3.93 -2.98 -7.43
N SER A 41 -4.98 -2.38 -7.99
CA SER A 41 -5.32 -2.45 -9.41
C SER A 41 -5.13 -1.10 -10.10
N ALA A 42 -5.33 -1.09 -11.42
CA ALA A 42 -5.45 0.14 -12.19
C ALA A 42 -6.86 0.76 -12.10
N ASP A 43 -7.78 0.20 -11.30
CA ASP A 43 -9.15 0.73 -11.15
C ASP A 43 -9.19 1.86 -10.11
N ASN A 44 -8.42 2.91 -10.40
CA ASN A 44 -8.38 4.12 -9.62
C ASN A 44 -8.10 5.32 -10.53
N LYS A 45 -8.19 6.54 -9.99
CA LYS A 45 -8.03 7.79 -10.76
C LYS A 45 -6.67 7.95 -11.46
N ARG A 46 -5.66 7.17 -11.04
CA ARG A 46 -4.32 7.16 -11.64
C ARG A 46 -4.19 6.13 -12.77
N SER A 47 -5.17 5.24 -12.93
CA SER A 47 -5.13 4.14 -13.89
C SER A 47 -3.88 3.25 -13.78
N GLU A 48 -3.32 3.15 -12.57
CA GLU A 48 -2.14 2.32 -12.28
C GLU A 48 -2.21 1.78 -10.84
N PRO A 49 -1.63 0.60 -10.55
CA PRO A 49 -1.47 0.11 -9.18
C PRO A 49 -0.58 1.04 -8.34
N LEU A 50 -1.05 1.43 -7.16
CA LEU A 50 -0.34 2.33 -6.24
C LEU A 50 0.33 1.59 -5.08
N ILE A 51 -0.19 0.41 -4.73
CA ILE A 51 0.37 -0.48 -3.71
C ILE A 51 0.55 -1.90 -4.26
N MET A 52 1.40 -2.68 -3.62
CA MET A 52 1.62 -4.10 -3.89
C MET A 52 1.45 -4.92 -2.61
N ALA A 53 0.92 -6.14 -2.73
CA ALA A 53 0.91 -7.10 -1.64
C ALA A 53 2.33 -7.61 -1.36
N LEU A 54 2.78 -7.45 -0.12
CA LEU A 54 3.98 -8.14 0.34
C LEU A 54 3.57 -9.61 0.52
N ALA A 55 4.14 -10.50 -0.29
CA ALA A 55 4.04 -11.92 0.01
C ALA A 55 4.53 -12.10 1.45
N ASP A 56 3.78 -12.83 2.28
CA ASP A 56 4.20 -13.28 3.61
C ASP A 56 5.37 -14.27 3.44
N LYS A 57 6.49 -13.81 2.89
CA LYS A 57 7.77 -14.47 3.05
C LYS A 57 8.35 -13.86 4.31
N GLU A 58 8.21 -14.61 5.39
CA GLU A 58 9.07 -14.52 6.56
C GLU A 58 10.45 -14.05 6.12
N VAL A 59 10.84 -12.88 6.62
CA VAL A 59 12.22 -12.44 6.55
C VAL A 59 12.98 -13.51 7.31
N LYS A 60 13.66 -14.41 6.59
CA LYS A 60 14.83 -15.07 7.17
C LYS A 60 15.81 -13.95 7.46
N SER A 61 15.74 -13.44 8.68
CA SER A 61 16.84 -12.73 9.31
C SER A 61 17.97 -13.75 9.45
N ASP A 62 18.72 -13.98 8.37
CA ASP A 62 20.01 -14.64 8.47
C ASP A 62 20.99 -13.56 8.90
N GLY A 63 21.03 -13.37 10.22
CA GLY A 63 22.20 -12.79 10.85
C GLY A 63 23.23 -13.90 10.98
N GLN A 64 24.32 -13.77 10.24
CA GLN A 64 25.65 -14.21 10.66
C GLN A 64 26.72 -13.42 9.88
#